data_AF-A0A120CT85-F1
#
_entry.id   AF-A0A120CT85-F1
#
_cell.length_a   1.000
_cell.length_b   1.000
_cell.length_c   1.000
_cell.angle_alpha   90.00
_cell.angle_beta   90.00
_cell.angle_gamma   90.00
#
_symmetry.space_group_name_H-M   'P 1'
#
loop_
_entity.id
_entity.type
_entity.pdbx_description
1 polymer ?
#
loop_
_entity_poly.entity_id
_entity_poly.type
_entity_poly.pdbx_seq_one_letter_code
_entity_poly.pdbx_strand_id
1 'polypeptide(L)'
;MRIIILGALLATIASAFVLYSSNYDTRLLEEQVAKQERAIERARSDIAVLKAERAHLGRPARIEPLARALGLGPASERQLAPSVAAALDRASGSDTGSVPQNRGR
;
A
#
# COMPACT_ATOMS: atom_id res chain seq x y z
N MET A 1 2.90 55.43 33.35
CA MET A 1 4.24 54.79 33.33
C MET A 1 4.23 53.35 33.87
N ARG A 2 3.91 53.10 35.16
CA ARG A 2 3.98 51.74 35.75
C ARG A 2 3.05 50.69 35.11
N ILE A 3 1.84 51.08 34.71
CA ILE A 3 0.85 50.17 34.10
C ILE A 3 1.34 49.67 32.72
N ILE A 4 2.01 50.54 31.97
CA ILE A 4 2.61 50.21 30.67
C ILE A 4 3.75 49.20 30.86
N ILE A 5 4.58 49.39 31.89
CA ILE A 5 5.67 48.47 32.21
C ILE A 5 5.12 47.10 32.60
N LEU A 6 4.08 47.04 33.44
CA LEU A 6 3.43 45.77 33.80
C LEU A 6 2.82 45.09 32.57
N GLY A 7 2.14 45.85 31.70
CA GLY A 7 1.57 45.32 30.47
C GLY A 7 2.63 44.76 29.53
N ALA A 8 3.75 45.49 29.36
CA ALA A 8 4.89 45.03 28.56
C ALA A 8 5.50 43.75 29.14
N LEU A 9 5.67 43.68 30.46
CA LEU A 9 6.24 42.51 31.14
C LEU A 9 5.34 41.27 30.98
N LEU A 10 4.02 41.44 31.12
CA LEU A 10 3.06 40.36 30.85
C LEU A 10 3.08 39.93 29.38
N ALA A 11 3.14 40.89 28.44
CA ALA A 11 3.22 40.59 27.02
C ALA A 11 4.50 39.82 26.66
N THR A 12 5.64 40.18 27.27
CA THR A 12 6.91 39.45 27.08
C THR A 12 6.81 38.02 27.61
N ILE A 13 6.26 37.81 28.80
CA ILE A 13 6.08 36.46 29.38
C ILE A 13 5.15 35.63 28.48
N ALA A 14 4.00 36.17 28.08
CA ALA A 14 3.07 35.48 27.19
C ALA A 14 3.73 35.10 25.85
N SER A 15 4.52 36.00 25.26
CA SER A 15 5.26 35.74 24.03
C SER A 15 6.30 34.63 24.21
N ALA A 16 7.02 34.61 25.32
CA ALA A 16 7.98 33.55 25.64
C ALA A 16 7.28 32.18 25.76
N PHE A 17 6.11 32.13 26.40
CA PHE A 17 5.32 30.90 26.49
C PHE A 17 4.86 30.40 25.13
N VAL A 18 4.30 31.26 24.28
CA VAL A 18 3.85 30.90 22.92
C VAL A 18 5.01 30.38 22.07
N LEU A 19 6.17 31.04 22.13
CA LEU A 19 7.34 30.62 21.39
C LEU A 19 7.86 29.26 21.86
N TYR A 20 7.84 29.03 23.17
CA TYR A 20 8.26 27.76 23.76
C TYR A 20 7.30 26.63 23.38
N SER A 21 5.98 26.83 23.49
CA SER A 21 5.00 25.81 23.10
C SER A 21 5.09 25.48 21.62
N SER A 22 5.22 26.50 20.76
CA SER A 22 5.38 26.30 19.32
C SER A 22 6.65 25.51 18.98
N ASN A 23 7.77 25.78 19.64
CA ASN A 23 9.01 25.02 19.42
C ASN A 23 8.87 23.56 19.89
N TYR A 24 8.14 23.33 20.97
CA TYR A 24 7.94 21.99 21.52
C TYR A 24 7.03 21.13 20.63
N ASP A 25 5.94 21.72 20.15
CA ASP A 25 5.00 21.04 19.26
C ASP A 25 5.68 20.64 17.95
N THR A 26 6.54 21.50 17.39
CA THR A 26 7.31 21.18 16.19
C THR A 26 8.25 19.99 16.40
N ARG A 27 9.00 19.96 17.51
CA ARG A 27 9.94 18.86 17.80
C ARG A 27 9.23 17.51 17.96
N LEU A 28 8.08 17.50 18.64
CA LEU A 28 7.30 16.27 18.81
C LEU A 28 6.74 15.78 17.46
N LEU A 29 6.35 16.70 16.57
CA LEU A 29 5.86 16.36 15.24
C LEU A 29 6.99 15.83 14.35
N GLU A 30 8.18 16.44 14.41
CA GLU A 30 9.38 15.97 13.71
C GLU A 30 9.76 14.54 14.09
N GLU A 31 9.73 14.21 15.38
CA GLU A 31 10.00 12.85 15.86
C GLU A 31 8.96 11.84 15.35
N GLN A 32 7.68 12.22 15.33
CA GLN A 32 6.62 11.37 14.80
C GLN A 32 6.75 11.13 13.30
N VAL A 33 7.05 12.18 12.52
CA VAL A 33 7.27 12.07 11.08
C VAL A 33 8.47 11.17 10.80
N ALA A 34 9.60 11.38 11.48
CA ALA A 34 10.79 10.53 11.31
C ALA A 34 10.50 9.06 11.67
N LYS A 35 9.68 8.80 12.68
CA LYS A 35 9.25 7.43 13.03
C LYS A 35 8.39 6.82 11.93
N GLN A 36 7.46 7.59 11.37
CA GLN A 36 6.59 7.12 10.29
C GLN A 36 7.36 6.87 9.00
N GLU A 37 8.27 7.76 8.61
CA GLU A 37 9.13 7.58 7.43
C GLU A 37 9.96 6.31 7.52
N ARG A 38 10.56 6.04 8.70
CA ARG A 38 11.29 4.79 8.95
C ARG A 38 10.39 3.56 8.83
N ALA A 39 9.14 3.64 9.27
CA ALA A 39 8.18 2.53 9.13
C ALA A 39 7.79 2.30 7.67
N ILE A 40 7.59 3.37 6.89
CA ILE A 40 7.31 3.31 5.46
C ILE A 40 8.47 2.66 4.72
N GLU A 41 9.71 3.05 5.03
CA GLU A 41 10.88 2.51 4.35
C GLU A 41 11.07 1.01 4.64
N ARG A 42 10.82 0.58 5.87
CA ARG A 42 10.81 -0.85 6.23
C ARG A 42 9.74 -1.61 5.45
N ALA A 43 8.51 -1.10 5.41
CA ALA A 43 7.43 -1.75 4.68
C ALA A 43 7.72 -1.86 3.17
N ARG A 44 8.35 -0.83 2.58
CA ARG A 44 8.78 -0.87 1.17
C ARG A 44 9.84 -1.94 0.93
N SER A 45 10.81 -2.07 1.84
CA SER A 45 11.84 -3.11 1.78
C SER A 45 11.22 -4.51 1.84
N ASP A 46 10.30 -4.74 2.79
CA ASP A 46 9.60 -6.02 2.95
C ASP A 46 8.80 -6.38 1.69
N ILE A 47 8.09 -5.41 1.11
CA ILE A 47 7.36 -5.61 -0.16
C ILE A 47 8.33 -5.97 -1.29
N ALA A 48 9.49 -5.33 -1.37
CA ALA A 48 10.47 -5.64 -2.39
C ALA A 48 10.99 -7.08 -2.26
N VAL A 49 11.25 -7.54 -1.04
CA VAL A 49 11.63 -8.93 -0.75
C VAL A 49 10.50 -9.88 -1.14
N LEU A 50 9.27 -9.65 -0.67
CA LEU A 50 8.11 -10.48 -1.00
C LEU A 50 7.84 -10.55 -2.50
N LYS A 51 8.03 -9.44 -3.22
CA LYS A 51 7.92 -9.40 -4.68
C LYS A 51 9.00 -10.24 -5.35
N ALA A 52 10.23 -10.21 -4.84
CA ALA A 52 11.33 -11.04 -5.32
C ALA A 52 11.08 -12.53 -5.05
N GLU A 53 10.59 -12.87 -3.86
CA GLU A 53 10.21 -14.25 -3.50
C GLU A 53 9.07 -14.75 -4.38
N ARG A 54 8.02 -13.95 -4.58
CA ARG A 54 6.92 -14.29 -5.49
C ARG A 54 7.41 -14.49 -6.91
N ALA A 55 8.29 -13.62 -7.40
CA ALA A 55 8.90 -13.78 -8.72
C ALA A 55 9.77 -15.05 -8.81
N HIS A 56 10.44 -15.42 -7.71
CA HIS A 56 11.23 -16.65 -7.64
C HIS A 56 10.34 -17.91 -7.70
N LEU A 57 9.27 -17.95 -6.90
CA LEU A 57 8.35 -19.09 -6.80
C LEU A 57 7.48 -19.23 -8.05
N GLY A 58 7.10 -18.12 -8.68
CA GLY A 58 6.24 -18.09 -9.87
C GLY A 58 6.95 -18.43 -11.18
N ARG A 59 8.24 -18.83 -11.17
CA ARG A 59 8.98 -19.05 -12.41
C ARG A 59 8.35 -20.21 -13.22
N PRO A 60 8.01 -19.99 -14.50
CA PRO A 60 7.34 -20.99 -15.33
C PRO A 60 8.14 -22.28 -15.44
N ALA A 61 9.48 -22.19 -15.46
CA ALA A 61 10.37 -23.35 -15.48
C ALA A 61 10.20 -24.32 -14.28
N ARG A 62 9.68 -23.84 -13.13
CA ARG A 62 9.36 -24.69 -11.97
C ARG A 62 7.92 -25.21 -11.98
N ILE A 63 7.00 -24.44 -12.56
CA ILE A 63 5.58 -24.78 -12.59
C ILE A 63 5.28 -25.78 -13.72
N GLU A 64 5.95 -25.65 -14.86
CA GLU A 64 5.72 -26.47 -16.05
C GLU A 64 5.92 -27.98 -15.80
N PRO A 65 7.00 -28.45 -15.12
CA PRO A 65 7.15 -29.87 -14.81
C PRO A 65 6.03 -30.42 -13.92
N LEU A 66 5.60 -29.64 -12.91
CA LEU A 66 4.49 -30.00 -12.02
C LEU A 66 3.15 -30.03 -12.77
N ALA A 67 2.90 -29.06 -13.64
CA ALA A 67 1.68 -28.99 -14.45
C ALA A 67 1.59 -30.19 -15.41
N ARG A 68 2.70 -30.56 -16.06
CA ARG A 68 2.77 -31.76 -16.92
C ARG A 68 2.51 -33.04 -16.14
N ALA A 69 3.05 -33.17 -14.93
CA ALA A 69 2.79 -34.32 -14.06
C ALA A 69 1.32 -34.43 -13.65
N LEU A 70 0.60 -33.30 -13.55
CA LEU A 70 -0.84 -33.23 -13.30
C LEU A 70 -1.71 -33.39 -14.57
N GLY A 71 -1.10 -33.66 -15.73
CA GLY A 71 -1.82 -33.81 -17.00
C GLY A 71 -2.30 -32.49 -17.62
N LEU A 72 -1.82 -31.34 -17.12
CA LEU A 72 -2.19 -30.03 -17.64
C LEU A 72 -1.41 -29.72 -18.93
N GLY A 73 -2.13 -29.20 -19.93
CA GLY A 73 -1.59 -28.76 -21.21
C GLY A 73 -1.19 -27.27 -21.22
N PRO A 74 -0.62 -26.78 -22.34
CA PRO A 74 -0.39 -25.35 -22.53
C PRO A 74 -1.71 -24.58 -22.40
N ALA A 75 -1.66 -23.38 -21.82
CA ALA A 75 -2.85 -22.54 -21.72
C ALA A 75 -3.45 -22.29 -23.10
N SER A 76 -4.72 -22.61 -23.28
CA SER A 76 -5.42 -22.37 -24.55
C SER A 76 -5.91 -20.91 -24.62
N GLU A 77 -6.07 -20.37 -25.82
CA GLU A 77 -6.57 -18.99 -26.03
C GLU A 77 -7.91 -18.72 -25.33
N ARG A 78 -8.77 -19.75 -25.20
CA ARG A 78 -10.04 -19.67 -24.48
C ARG A 78 -9.89 -19.50 -22.96
N GLN A 79 -8.75 -19.90 -22.40
CA GLN A 79 -8.45 -19.78 -20.97
C GLN A 79 -7.84 -18.41 -20.63
N LEU A 80 -7.35 -17.67 -21.62
CA LEU A 80 -6.81 -16.33 -21.45
C LEU A 80 -7.95 -15.31 -21.33
N ALA A 81 -7.90 -14.47 -20.30
CA ALA A 81 -8.82 -13.35 -20.19
C ALA A 81 -8.41 -12.24 -21.17
N PRO A 82 -9.37 -11.56 -21.83
CA PRO A 82 -9.07 -10.51 -22.80
C PRO A 82 -8.44 -9.26 -22.18
N SER A 83 -8.59 -9.07 -20.86
CA SER A 83 -7.94 -7.98 -20.12
C SER A 83 -7.74 -8.36 -18.65
N VAL A 84 -6.85 -7.63 -17.97
CA VAL A 84 -6.62 -7.80 -16.52
C VAL A 84 -7.90 -7.52 -15.72
N ALA A 85 -8.68 -6.53 -16.13
CA ALA A 85 -9.97 -6.23 -15.50
C ALA A 85 -10.96 -7.40 -15.62
N ALA A 86 -11.07 -8.00 -16.81
CA ALA A 86 -11.92 -9.18 -17.03
C ALA A 86 -11.44 -10.42 -16.26
N ALA A 87 -10.12 -10.56 -16.07
CA ALA A 87 -9.55 -11.64 -15.25
C ALA A 87 -9.88 -11.48 -13.76
N LEU A 88 -9.77 -10.26 -13.25
CA LEU A 88 -10.04 -9.92 -11.85
C LEU A 88 -11.53 -10.08 -11.51
N ASP A 89 -12.42 -9.69 -12.42
CA ASP A 89 -13.87 -9.85 -12.27
C ASP A 89 -14.24 -11.35 -12.17
N ARG A 90 -13.73 -12.18 -13.08
CA ARG A 90 -13.90 -13.65 -13.03
C ARG A 90 -13.33 -14.28 -11.75
N ALA A 91 -12.19 -13.78 -11.27
CA ALA A 91 -11.55 -14.28 -10.04
C ALA A 91 -12.26 -13.82 -8.76
N SER A 92 -12.95 -12.68 -8.80
CA SER A 92 -13.67 -12.10 -7.66
C SER A 92 -15.06 -12.72 -7.45
N GLY A 93 -15.46 -13.69 -8.29
CA GLY A 93 -16.68 -14.47 -8.08
C GLY A 93 -17.98 -13.69 -8.31
N SER A 94 -17.94 -12.57 -9.04
CA SER A 94 -19.13 -11.83 -9.48
C SER A 94 -19.88 -12.52 -10.63
N ASP A 95 -19.28 -13.55 -11.25
CA ASP A 95 -19.87 -14.28 -12.36
C ASP A 95 -20.52 -15.60 -11.89
N THR A 96 -21.74 -15.50 -11.37
CA THR A 96 -22.70 -16.60 -11.37
C THR A 96 -22.79 -17.16 -12.78
N GLY A 97 -22.36 -18.40 -12.95
CA GLY A 97 -22.08 -19.01 -14.25
C GLY A 97 -23.13 -18.74 -15.32
N SER A 98 -22.67 -18.18 -16.44
CA SER A 98 -23.37 -18.28 -17.73
C SER A 98 -22.41 -18.83 -18.79
N VAL A 99 -22.10 -20.13 -18.65
CA VAL A 99 -21.61 -20.94 -19.78
C VAL A 99 -22.77 -21.12 -20.77
N PRO A 100 -22.52 -21.06 -22.10
CA PRO A 100 -23.49 -20.58 -23.08
C PRO A 100 -24.52 -21.66 -23.46
N GLN A 101 -25.79 -21.30 -23.48
CA GLN A 101 -26.84 -22.14 -24.08
C GLN A 101 -26.79 -21.97 -25.60
N ASN A 102 -25.92 -22.75 -26.25
CA ASN A 102 -26.00 -23.08 -27.66
C ASN A 102 -27.36 -23.77 -27.90
N ARG A 103 -28.37 -23.00 -28.31
CA ARG A 103 -29.65 -23.52 -28.78
C ARG A 103 -29.51 -23.76 -30.27
N GLY A 104 -29.13 -24.99 -30.61
CA GLY A 104 -29.31 -25.49 -31.96
C GLY A 104 -30.79 -25.42 -32.33
N ARG A 105 -31.10 -24.66 -33.37
CA ARG A 105 -31.99 -25.01 -34.50
C ARG A 105 -31.65 -24.10 -35.67
#